data_AF-S8ERI2-F1
#
_entry.id   AF-S8ERI2-F1
#
_cell.length_a   1.000
_cell.length_b   1.000
_cell.length_c   1.000
_cell.angle_alpha   90.00
_cell.angle_beta   90.00
_cell.angle_gamma   90.00
#
_symmetry.space_group_name_H-M   'P 1'
#
loop_
_entity.id
_entity.type
_entity.pdbx_description
1 polymer ?
#
loop_
_entity_poly.entity_id
_entity_poly.type
_entity_poly.pdbx_seq_one_letter_code
_entity_poly.pdbx_strand_id
1 'polypeptide(L)' 'YLRIPSNQTLFIVGGSGSGKSTVAQLLLCMYTTTKGAICFHGQDVNYLDEDWKRLHVAAISR' A
#
# COMPACT_ATOMS: atom_id res chain seq x y z
N TYR A 1 -3.07 -2.30 -13.72
CA TYR A 1 -3.67 -2.56 -12.39
C TYR A 1 -2.80 -3.59 -11.69
N LEU A 2 -2.61 -3.49 -10.38
CA LEU A 2 -1.80 -4.41 -9.58
C LEU A 2 -2.71 -5.11 -8.58
N ARG A 3 -2.60 -6.43 -8.46
CA ARG A 3 -3.35 -7.23 -7.48
C ARG A 3 -2.39 -8.16 -6.77
N ILE A 4 -2.44 -8.15 -5.45
CA ILE A 4 -1.69 -9.06 -4.59
C ILE A 4 -2.72 -9.98 -3.94
N PRO A 5 -2.84 -11.25 -4.39
CA PRO A 5 -3.71 -12.22 -3.75
C PRO A 5 -3.29 -12.46 -2.30
N SER A 6 -4.23 -12.91 -1.47
CA SER A 6 -3.92 -13.35 -0.10
C SER A 6 -2.83 -14.43 -0.13
N ASN A 7 -1.94 -14.41 0.86
CA ASN A 7 -0.81 -15.32 1.01
C ASN A 7 0.21 -15.29 -0.14
N GLN A 8 0.31 -14.17 -0.86
CA GLN A 8 1.38 -13.95 -1.83
C GLN A 8 2.33 -12.83 -1.44
N THR A 9 3.57 -12.95 -1.90
CA THR A 9 4.61 -11.93 -1.73
C THR A 9 4.90 -11.30 -3.08
N LEU A 10 4.86 -9.97 -3.14
CA LEU A 10 5.22 -9.18 -4.31
C LEU A 10 6.56 -8.48 -4.07
N PHE A 11 7.45 -8.51 -5.08
CA PHE A 11 8.66 -7.70 -5.11
C PHE A 11 8.48 -6.54 -6.10
N ILE A 12 8.77 -5.31 -5.67
CA ILE A 12 8.77 -4.12 -6.52
C ILE A 12 10.22 -3.69 -6.76
N VAL A 13 10.68 -3.78 -8.00
CA VAL A 13 12.06 -3.47 -8.41
C VAL A 13 12.09 -2.36 -9.46
N GLY A 14 13.19 -1.61 -9.52
CA GLY A 14 13.36 -0.51 -10.47
C GLY A 14 14.49 0.45 -10.07
N GLY A 15 14.95 1.26 -11.02
CA GLY A 15 16.04 2.24 -10.82
C GLY A 15 15.72 3.34 -9.80
N SER A 16 16.71 4.13 -9.41
CA SER A 16 16.48 5.28 -8.51
C SER A 16 15.45 6.25 -9.10
N GLY A 17 14.60 6.84 -8.25
CA GLY A 17 13.53 7.75 -8.69
C GLY A 17 12.31 7.10 -9.33
N SER A 18 12.28 5.76 -9.51
CA SER A 18 11.15 5.07 -10.15
C SER A 18 9.84 5.01 -9.32
N GLY A 19 9.79 5.65 -8.15
CA GLY A 19 8.59 5.71 -7.30
C GLY A 19 8.36 4.54 -6.35
N LYS A 20 9.32 3.62 -6.16
CA LYS A 20 9.18 2.45 -5.25
C LYS A 20 8.80 2.85 -3.82
N SER A 21 9.55 3.80 -3.25
CA SER A 21 9.29 4.28 -1.88
C SER A 21 7.95 5.00 -1.78
N THR A 22 7.56 5.73 -2.82
CA THR A 22 6.25 6.38 -2.91
C THR A 22 5.11 5.37 -2.91
N VAL A 23 5.23 4.27 -3.68
CA VAL A 23 4.26 3.17 -3.66
C VAL A 23 4.20 2.51 -2.27
N ALA A 24 5.35 2.30 -1.63
CA ALA A 24 5.39 1.75 -0.28
C ALA A 24 4.65 2.67 0.72
N GLN A 25 4.89 3.98 0.69
CA GLN A 25 4.22 4.94 1.56
C GLN A 25 2.70 5.00 1.33
N LEU A 26 2.24 4.86 0.08
CA LEU A 26 0.82 4.76 -0.25
C LEU A 26 0.19 3.47 0.30
N LEU A 27 0.88 2.33 0.19
CA LEU A 27 0.41 1.06 0.77
C LEU A 27 0.37 1.10 2.31
N LEU A 28 1.29 1.85 2.92
CA LEU A 28 1.31 2.15 4.36
C LEU A 28 0.25 3.17 4.78
N CYS A 29 -0.61 3.63 3.87
CA CYS A 29 -1.64 4.63 4.11
C CYS A 29 -1.09 5.96 4.67
N MET A 30 0.17 6.32 4.39
CA MET A 30 0.77 7.58 4.83
C MET A 30 0.28 8.79 4.02
N TYR A 31 -0.30 8.55 2.85
CA TYR A 31 -0.86 9.57 1.96
C TYR A 31 -2.17 9.09 1.36
N THR A 32 -3.08 10.03 1.10
CA THR A 32 -4.32 9.79 0.35
C THR A 32 -4.05 9.70 -1.15
N THR A 33 -4.75 8.80 -1.83
CA THR A 33 -4.62 8.62 -3.28
C THR A 33 -5.28 9.78 -4.03
N THR A 34 -4.53 10.49 -4.86
CA THR A 34 -5.07 11.63 -5.64
C THR A 34 -5.95 11.17 -6.83
N LYS A 35 -5.65 9.99 -7.41
CA LYS A 35 -6.42 9.37 -8.50
C LYS A 35 -6.36 7.85 -8.37
N GLY A 36 -7.43 7.19 -8.80
CA GLY A 36 -7.58 5.75 -8.64
C GLY A 36 -7.90 5.36 -7.19
N ALA A 37 -7.75 4.08 -6.88
CA ALA A 37 -8.03 3.52 -5.55
C ALA A 37 -6.99 2.45 -5.19
N ILE A 38 -6.67 2.36 -3.91
CA ILE A 38 -5.98 1.22 -3.32
C ILE A 38 -7.02 0.54 -2.44
N CYS A 39 -7.17 -0.79 -2.58
CA CYS A 39 -8.20 -1.52 -1.86
C CYS A 39 -7.62 -2.70 -1.08
N PHE A 40 -7.98 -2.81 0.20
CA PHE A 40 -7.82 -4.04 0.98
C PHE A 40 -9.16 -4.79 0.97
N HIS A 41 -9.16 -6.03 0.49
CA HIS A 41 -10.38 -6.86 0.38
C HIS A 41 -11.57 -6.19 -0.34
N GLY A 42 -11.29 -5.30 -1.29
CA GLY A 42 -12.31 -4.57 -2.05
C GLY A 42 -12.80 -3.27 -1.40
N GLN A 43 -12.35 -2.96 -0.18
CA GLN A 43 -12.62 -1.68 0.48
C GLN A 43 -11.45 -0.72 0.23
N ASP A 44 -11.77 0.49 -0.23
CA ASP A 44 -10.78 1.54 -0.45
C ASP A 44 -10.16 2.00 0.88
N VAL A 45 -8.83 2.07 0.90
CA VAL A 45 -8.04 2.37 2.10
C VAL A 45 -8.29 3.74 2.69
N ASN A 46 -8.75 4.70 1.88
CA ASN A 46 -9.07 6.04 2.35
C ASN A 46 -10.30 6.04 3.30
N TYR A 47 -11.12 4.98 3.27
CA TYR A 47 -12.32 4.82 4.09
C TYR A 47 -12.20 3.71 5.13
N LEU A 48 -10.99 3.17 5.35
CA LEU A 48 -10.73 2.24 6.44
C LEU A 48 -10.53 3.00 7.75
N ASP A 49 -10.93 2.37 8.85
CA ASP A 49 -10.66 2.85 10.19
C ASP A 49 -9.14 2.90 10.47
N GLU A 50 -8.70 3.90 11.24
CA GLU A 50 -7.28 4.12 11.52
C GLU A 50 -6.66 3.01 12.38
N ASP A 51 -7.41 2.45 13.33
CA ASP A 51 -6.93 1.33 14.15
C ASP A 51 -6.83 0.07 13.30
N TRP A 52 -7.79 -0.16 12.40
CA TRP A 52 -7.70 -1.25 11.43
C TRP A 52 -6.43 -1.17 10.59
N LYS A 53 -6.10 0.02 10.05
CA LYS A 53 -4.88 0.22 9.23
C LYS A 53 -3.62 -0.16 10.01
N ARG A 54 -3.51 0.32 11.25
CA ARG A 54 -2.34 0.07 12.12
C ARG A 54 -2.19 -1.40 12.51
N LEU A 55 -3.30 -2.13 12.64
CA LEU A 55 -3.28 -3.55 12.97
C LEU A 55 -2.89 -4.46 11.79
N HIS A 56 -3.19 -4.04 10.56
CA HIS A 56 -3.04 -4.90 9.38
C HIS A 56 -1.88 -4.52 8.46
N VAL A 57 -1.28 -3.34 8.66
CA VAL A 57 -0.20 -2.84 7.80
C VAL A 57 0.98 -2.39 8.65
N ALA A 58 2.16 -2.91 8.34
CA ALA A 58 3.40 -2.57 9.01
C ALA A 58 4.55 -2.38 8.01
N ALA A 59 5.48 -1.49 8.35
CA ALA A 59 6.72 -1.30 7.62
C ALA A 59 7.90 -1.78 8.46
N ILE A 60 8.87 -2.41 7.81
CA ILE A 60 10.18 -2.72 8.39
C ILE A 60 11.22 -2.02 7.52
N SER A 61 11.98 -1.12 8.12
CA SER A 61 13.16 -0.49 7.51
C SER A 61 14.41 -0.92 8.26
N ARG A 62 15.53 -0.93 7.56
CA ARG A 62 16.86 -0.97 8.19
C ARG A 62 17.20 0.39 8.78
#